data_AF-A0A8S3Y9P2-F1
#
_entry.id   AF-A0A8S3Y9P2-F1
#
_cell.length_a   1.000
_cell.length_b   1.000
_cell.length_c   1.000
_cell.angle_alpha   90.00
_cell.angle_beta   90.00
_cell.angle_gamma   90.00
#
_symmetry.space_group_name_H-M   'P 1'
#
loop_
_entity.id
_entity.type
_entity.pdbx_description
1 polymer ?
#
loop_
_entity_poly.entity_id
_entity_poly.type
_entity_poly.pdbx_seq_one_letter_code
_entity_poly.pdbx_strand_id
1 'polypeptide(L)'
;MYKLNVVYILFLAAVLQITLALKEGECEVCVKTVEKFAATLSDDVKKDPKLIEAKFKKFCKGTKNKENRFCYYLGGLEESATGILGELSKPLSWSMPADKICEKLRKKDAQICDLRFDKQIDLNNVDLKKLKQKYNNLIVLKT
;
A
#
# COMPACT_ATOMS: atom_id res chain seq x y z
N MET A 1 -32.78 11.68 -32.50
CA MET A 1 -33.02 10.75 -31.38
C MET A 1 -31.76 9.97 -30.96
N TYR A 2 -30.94 9.48 -31.88
CA TYR A 2 -29.67 8.78 -31.60
C TYR A 2 -28.62 9.61 -30.85
N LYS A 3 -28.56 10.93 -31.05
CA LYS A 3 -27.58 11.81 -30.36
C LYS A 3 -27.78 11.87 -28.84
N LEU A 4 -29.03 11.79 -28.36
CA LEU A 4 -29.34 11.86 -26.93
C LEU A 4 -28.98 10.56 -26.20
N ASN A 5 -29.23 9.41 -26.84
CA ASN A 5 -28.82 8.10 -26.33
C ASN A 5 -27.29 7.91 -26.33
N VAL A 6 -26.58 8.43 -27.33
CA VAL A 6 -25.10 8.37 -27.37
C VAL A 6 -24.49 9.19 -26.22
N VAL A 7 -25.04 10.38 -25.94
CA VAL A 7 -24.60 11.20 -24.79
C VAL A 7 -24.89 10.48 -23.47
N TYR A 8 -26.04 9.81 -23.34
CA TYR A 8 -26.40 9.07 -22.14
C TYR A 8 -25.49 7.85 -21.89
N ILE A 9 -25.12 7.13 -22.94
CA ILE A 9 -24.19 5.99 -22.86
C ILE A 9 -22.77 6.46 -22.49
N LEU A 10 -22.30 7.59 -23.05
CA LEU A 10 -21.02 8.20 -22.70
C LEU A 10 -21.00 8.67 -21.23
N PHE A 11 -22.11 9.23 -20.74
CA PHE A 11 -22.23 9.68 -19.36
C PHE A 11 -22.23 8.48 -18.38
N LEU A 12 -22.94 7.41 -18.70
CA LEU A 12 -22.94 6.16 -17.92
C LEU A 12 -21.56 5.49 -17.87
N ALA A 13 -20.82 5.50 -18.98
CA ALA A 13 -19.46 4.96 -19.02
C ALA A 13 -18.47 5.78 -18.17
N ALA A 14 -18.65 7.11 -18.08
CA ALA A 14 -17.84 7.98 -17.24
C ALA A 14 -18.10 7.74 -15.74
N VAL A 15 -19.35 7.52 -15.33
CA VAL A 15 -19.73 7.25 -13.94
C VAL A 15 -19.21 5.89 -13.45
N LEU A 16 -19.11 4.90 -14.35
CA LEU A 16 -18.63 3.56 -14.00
C LEU A 16 -17.15 3.52 -13.58
N GLN A 17 -16.34 4.50 -13.96
CA GLN A 17 -14.92 4.55 -13.58
C GLN A 17 -14.69 5.03 -12.14
N ILE A 18 -15.72 5.58 -11.48
CA ILE A 18 -15.61 6.18 -10.14
C ILE A 18 -15.67 5.11 -9.03
N THR A 19 -16.25 3.93 -9.30
CA THR A 19 -16.49 2.90 -8.28
C THR A 19 -15.26 2.05 -7.90
N LEU A 20 -14.11 2.29 -8.52
CA LEU A 20 -12.82 1.67 -8.14
C LEU A 20 -12.03 2.53 -7.13
N ALA A 21 -12.71 3.35 -6.32
CA ALA A 21 -12.07 3.96 -5.15
C ALA A 21 -11.83 2.87 -4.09
N LEU A 22 -10.61 2.80 -3.54
CA LEU A 22 -10.32 1.92 -2.41
C LEU A 22 -11.34 2.18 -1.28
N LYS A 23 -11.87 1.12 -0.66
CA LYS A 23 -12.71 1.27 0.52
C LYS A 23 -11.91 1.96 1.63
N GLU A 24 -12.56 2.83 2.39
CA GLU A 24 -11.95 3.52 3.54
C GLU A 24 -11.26 2.50 4.48
N GLY A 25 -9.95 2.64 4.64
CA GLY A 25 -9.12 1.81 5.51
C GLY A 25 -8.42 0.62 4.83
N GLU A 26 -8.63 0.36 3.54
CA GLU A 26 -7.77 -0.59 2.80
C GLU A 26 -6.42 0.07 2.46
N CYS A 27 -5.32 -0.69 2.59
CA CYS A 27 -3.96 -0.23 2.28
C CYS A 27 -3.45 0.97 3.10
N GLU A 28 -3.96 1.21 4.31
CA GLU A 28 -3.64 2.40 5.12
C GLU A 28 -2.12 2.65 5.26
N VAL A 29 -1.32 1.62 5.54
CA VAL A 29 0.14 1.74 5.65
C VAL A 29 0.76 2.13 4.32
N CYS A 30 0.32 1.53 3.21
CA CYS A 30 0.82 1.86 1.89
C CYS A 30 0.52 3.32 1.55
N VAL A 31 -0.73 3.77 1.67
CA VAL A 31 -1.14 5.13 1.29
C VAL A 31 -0.36 6.17 2.09
N LYS A 32 -0.36 6.05 3.43
CA LYS A 32 0.36 6.98 4.30
C LYS A 32 1.87 7.01 4.03
N THR A 33 2.48 5.86 3.77
CA THR A 33 3.92 5.79 3.49
C THR A 33 4.26 6.42 2.14
N VAL A 34 3.44 6.18 1.12
CA VAL A 34 3.61 6.75 -0.23
C VAL A 34 3.38 8.26 -0.22
N GLU A 35 2.36 8.76 0.48
CA GLU A 35 2.12 10.20 0.64
C GLU A 35 3.28 10.89 1.36
N LYS A 36 3.72 10.31 2.48
CA LYS A 36 4.87 10.81 3.24
C LYS A 36 6.13 10.85 2.38
N PHE A 37 6.39 9.80 1.60
CA PHE A 37 7.51 9.76 0.67
C PHE A 37 7.36 10.80 -0.45
N ALA A 38 6.19 10.90 -1.08
CA ALA A 38 5.92 11.85 -2.15
C ALA A 38 6.13 13.31 -1.70
N ALA A 39 5.78 13.61 -0.45
CA ALA A 39 6.02 14.92 0.16
C ALA A 39 7.52 15.23 0.36
N THR A 40 8.40 14.22 0.42
CA THR A 40 9.86 14.44 0.49
C THR A 40 10.51 14.70 -0.88
N LEU A 41 9.77 14.53 -1.98
CA LEU A 41 10.29 14.65 -3.34
C LEU A 41 10.13 16.08 -3.86
N SER A 42 11.22 16.64 -4.35
CA SER A 42 11.23 17.87 -5.14
C SER A 42 10.82 17.60 -6.59
N ASP A 43 10.36 18.63 -7.31
CA ASP A 43 9.78 18.46 -8.66
C ASP A 43 10.81 18.06 -9.72
N ASP A 44 12.10 18.31 -9.49
CA ASP A 44 13.19 17.80 -10.33
C ASP A 44 13.34 16.28 -10.22
N VAL A 45 13.21 15.74 -9.00
CA VAL A 45 13.30 14.30 -8.74
C VAL A 45 12.08 13.56 -9.29
N LYS A 46 10.89 14.15 -9.19
CA LYS A 46 9.65 13.53 -9.70
C LYS A 46 9.72 13.25 -11.21
N LYS A 47 10.57 13.92 -11.98
CA LYS A 47 10.65 13.70 -13.44
C LYS A 47 11.37 12.42 -13.84
N ASP A 48 12.21 11.85 -12.97
CA ASP A 48 12.99 10.65 -13.28
C ASP A 48 12.67 9.51 -12.31
N PRO A 49 12.04 8.42 -12.79
CA PRO A 49 11.77 7.23 -11.99
C PRO A 49 13.01 6.68 -11.28
N LYS A 50 14.20 6.74 -11.90
CA LYS A 50 15.44 6.25 -11.28
C LYS A 50 15.86 7.09 -10.08
N LEU A 51 15.66 8.40 -10.13
CA LEU A 51 15.93 9.29 -8.99
C LEU A 51 14.94 9.04 -7.87
N ILE A 52 13.66 8.81 -8.20
CA ILE A 52 12.64 8.41 -7.22
C ILE A 52 13.03 7.10 -6.54
N GLU A 53 13.48 6.09 -7.28
CA GLU A 53 13.94 4.81 -6.74
C GLU A 53 15.12 4.99 -5.77
N ALA A 54 16.12 5.79 -6.15
CA ALA A 54 17.27 6.08 -5.30
C ALA A 54 16.87 6.82 -4.02
N LYS A 55 15.93 7.78 -4.11
CA LYS A 55 15.40 8.49 -2.94
C LYS A 55 14.54 7.60 -2.07
N PHE A 56 13.78 6.68 -2.65
CA PHE A 56 12.98 5.71 -1.90
C PHE A 56 13.87 4.77 -1.07
N LYS A 57 14.97 4.27 -1.66
CA LYS A 57 15.96 3.48 -0.90
C LYS A 57 16.54 4.24 0.28
N LYS A 58 16.83 5.54 0.10
CA LYS A 58 17.29 6.41 1.20
C LYS A 58 16.21 6.62 2.27
N PHE A 59 14.96 6.84 1.86
CA PHE A 59 13.82 6.95 2.75
C PHE A 59 13.66 5.69 3.62
N CYS A 60 13.75 4.51 3.00
CA CYS A 60 13.58 3.23 3.66
C CYS A 60 14.60 2.95 4.78
N LYS A 61 15.84 3.45 4.67
CA LYS A 61 16.85 3.30 5.74
C LYS A 61 16.45 3.96 7.07
N GLY A 62 15.56 4.95 7.04
CA GLY A 62 15.06 5.64 8.23
C GLY A 62 13.73 5.08 8.78
N THR A 63 13.10 4.14 8.07
CA THR A 63 11.78 3.62 8.44
C THR A 63 11.87 2.54 9.51
N LYS A 64 10.83 2.42 10.35
CA LYS A 64 10.74 1.39 11.40
C LYS A 64 9.40 0.65 11.31
N ASN A 65 9.30 -0.50 11.96
CA ASN A 65 8.06 -1.28 12.09
C ASN A 65 7.40 -1.62 10.73
N LYS A 66 6.14 -1.21 10.53
CA LYS A 66 5.34 -1.54 9.35
C LYS A 66 5.80 -0.79 8.09
N GLU A 67 6.32 0.43 8.23
CA GLU A 67 6.93 1.18 7.12
C GLU A 67 8.17 0.45 6.59
N ASN A 68 9.00 -0.12 7.48
CA ASN A 68 10.16 -0.92 7.08
C ASN A 68 9.73 -2.19 6.33
N ARG A 69 8.63 -2.83 6.76
CA ARG A 69 8.08 -4.00 6.07
C ARG A 69 7.51 -3.64 4.69
N PHE A 70 6.88 -2.48 4.56
CA PHE A 70 6.46 -1.94 3.26
C PHE A 70 7.66 -1.73 2.33
N CYS A 71 8.73 -1.11 2.84
CA CYS A 71 9.99 -0.93 2.14
C CYS A 71 10.62 -2.26 1.70
N TYR A 72 10.56 -3.29 2.56
CA TYR A 72 11.03 -4.63 2.24
C TYR A 72 10.29 -5.21 1.02
N TYR A 73 8.96 -5.16 1.01
CA TYR A 73 8.16 -5.69 -0.10
C TYR A 73 8.39 -4.95 -1.40
N LEU A 74 8.62 -3.63 -1.36
CA LEU A 74 8.83 -2.83 -2.56
C LEU A 74 10.23 -2.89 -3.17
N GLY A 75 11.22 -3.48 -2.52
CA GLY A 75 12.60 -3.44 -3.04
C GLY A 75 13.40 -2.22 -2.57
N GLY A 76 12.97 -1.57 -1.48
CA GLY A 76 13.60 -0.37 -0.92
C GLY A 76 14.81 -0.66 -0.01
N LEU A 77 14.98 -1.91 0.44
CA LEU A 77 16.08 -2.34 1.29
C LEU A 77 17.10 -3.18 0.49
N GLU A 78 18.34 -3.23 0.97
CA GLU A 78 19.41 -4.00 0.31
C GLU A 78 19.16 -5.51 0.36
N GLU A 79 18.40 -5.96 1.36
CA GLU A 79 17.98 -7.35 1.59
C GLU A 79 16.71 -7.74 0.82
N SER A 80 16.08 -6.78 0.13
CA SER A 80 14.86 -7.03 -0.63
C SER A 80 15.17 -7.77 -1.93
N ALA A 81 14.49 -8.90 -2.14
CA ALA A 81 14.62 -9.70 -3.36
C ALA A 81 13.71 -9.22 -4.52
N THR A 82 12.89 -8.19 -4.31
CA THR A 82 11.81 -7.81 -5.24
C THR A 82 12.20 -6.64 -6.15
N GLY A 83 11.80 -6.74 -7.43
CA GLY A 83 12.01 -5.69 -8.45
C GLY A 83 10.81 -4.79 -8.70
N ILE A 84 9.84 -4.72 -7.77
CA ILE A 84 8.57 -4.01 -7.99
C ILE A 84 8.65 -2.51 -7.71
N LEU A 85 9.81 -1.97 -7.33
CA LEU A 85 10.00 -0.55 -7.06
C LEU A 85 9.62 0.34 -8.26
N GLY A 86 9.77 -0.19 -9.48
CA GLY A 86 9.33 0.46 -10.71
C GLY A 86 7.82 0.72 -10.79
N GLU A 87 7.00 -0.08 -10.09
CA GLU A 87 5.55 0.09 -10.00
C GLU A 87 5.14 1.19 -9.00
N LEU A 88 6.09 1.67 -8.19
CA LEU A 88 5.95 2.86 -7.36
C LEU A 88 6.55 4.09 -8.07
N SER A 89 7.75 3.96 -8.63
CA SER A 89 8.51 5.09 -9.18
C SER A 89 7.87 5.68 -10.44
N LYS A 90 7.47 4.85 -11.40
CA LYS A 90 6.81 5.33 -12.63
C LYS A 90 5.46 5.99 -12.31
N PRO A 91 4.64 5.43 -11.41
CA PRO A 91 3.40 6.11 -11.07
C PRO A 91 3.58 7.40 -10.26
N LEU A 92 4.66 7.54 -9.51
CA LEU A 92 4.95 8.81 -8.86
C LEU A 92 5.43 9.88 -9.85
N SER A 93 6.09 9.48 -10.95
CA SER A 93 6.74 10.46 -11.83
C SER A 93 5.76 11.32 -12.64
N TRP A 94 4.58 10.79 -12.93
CA TRP A 94 3.45 11.53 -13.53
C TRP A 94 2.40 11.98 -12.49
N SER A 95 2.77 12.05 -11.21
CA SER A 95 1.93 12.55 -10.11
C SER A 95 0.62 11.77 -9.88
N MET A 96 0.65 10.43 -9.97
CA MET A 96 -0.51 9.61 -9.60
C MET A 96 -0.74 9.65 -8.08
N PRO A 97 -1.99 9.77 -7.61
CA PRO A 97 -2.30 9.77 -6.18
C PRO A 97 -1.96 8.43 -5.53
N ALA A 98 -1.56 8.48 -4.25
CA ALA A 98 -1.10 7.33 -3.48
C ALA A 98 -2.11 6.17 -3.46
N ASP A 99 -3.40 6.46 -3.37
CA ASP A 99 -4.48 5.47 -3.35
C ASP A 99 -4.44 4.57 -4.58
N LYS A 100 -4.24 5.17 -5.76
CA LYS A 100 -4.18 4.46 -7.04
C LYS A 100 -2.88 3.70 -7.23
N ILE A 101 -1.79 4.23 -6.68
CA ILE A 101 -0.51 3.52 -6.65
C ILE A 101 -0.65 2.26 -5.78
N CYS A 102 -1.21 2.39 -4.58
CA CYS A 102 -1.45 1.28 -3.67
C CYS A 102 -2.43 0.24 -4.25
N GLU A 103 -3.45 0.66 -5.01
CA GLU A 103 -4.31 -0.26 -5.75
C GLU A 103 -3.53 -1.12 -6.76
N LYS A 104 -2.58 -0.51 -7.48
CA LYS A 104 -1.73 -1.21 -8.45
C LYS A 104 -0.74 -2.14 -7.75
N LEU A 105 -0.13 -1.67 -6.67
CA LEU A 105 0.78 -2.48 -5.85
C LEU A 105 0.07 -3.70 -5.26
N ARG A 106 -1.18 -3.54 -4.79
CA ARG A 106 -2.02 -4.66 -4.33
C ARG A 106 -2.21 -5.76 -5.37
N LYS A 107 -2.36 -5.37 -6.64
CA LYS A 107 -2.53 -6.33 -7.75
C LYS A 107 -1.25 -7.12 -8.03
N LYS A 108 -0.08 -6.58 -7.68
CA LYS A 108 1.22 -7.28 -7.79
C LYS A 108 1.48 -8.15 -6.57
N ASP A 109 1.22 -7.60 -5.39
CA ASP A 109 1.37 -8.28 -4.11
C ASP A 109 0.32 -7.76 -3.12
N ALA A 110 -0.63 -8.62 -2.78
CA ALA A 110 -1.71 -8.30 -1.84
C ALA A 110 -1.18 -8.00 -0.43
N GLN A 111 -0.03 -8.56 -0.05
CA GLN A 111 0.55 -8.40 1.28
C GLN A 111 0.93 -6.96 1.59
N ILE A 112 1.20 -6.14 0.57
CA ILE A 112 1.50 -4.71 0.69
C ILE A 112 0.34 -3.96 1.35
N CYS A 113 -0.89 -4.32 1.00
CA CYS A 113 -2.11 -3.68 1.49
C CYS A 113 -2.68 -4.31 2.76
N ASP A 114 -2.26 -5.54 3.09
CA ASP A 114 -2.58 -6.19 4.36
C ASP A 114 -1.80 -5.61 5.54
N LEU A 115 -0.74 -4.83 5.26
CA LEU A 115 -0.04 -4.06 6.29
C LEU A 115 -0.98 -3.02 6.90
N ARG A 116 -1.28 -3.20 8.19
CA ARG A 116 -1.98 -2.23 9.03
C ARG A 116 -1.04 -1.74 10.12
N PHE A 117 -1.15 -0.47 10.50
CA PHE A 117 -0.55 0.00 11.74
C PHE A 117 -1.20 -0.77 12.89
N ASP A 118 -0.39 -1.29 13.80
CA ASP A 118 -0.95 -1.89 15.00
C ASP A 118 -1.66 -0.74 15.73
N LYS A 119 -3.00 -0.78 15.78
CA LYS A 119 -3.73 0.00 16.78
C LYS A 119 -3.10 -0.39 18.09
N GLN A 120 -2.59 0.57 18.86
CA GLN A 120 -2.09 0.29 20.21
C GLN A 120 -3.20 -0.49 20.91
N ILE A 121 -3.00 -1.79 21.09
CA ILE A 121 -3.91 -2.56 21.91
C ILE A 121 -3.58 -2.06 23.31
N ASP A 122 -4.51 -1.31 23.90
CA ASP A 122 -4.56 -1.13 25.33
C ASP A 122 -4.52 -2.53 25.96
N LEU A 123 -3.32 -2.94 26.39
CA LEU A 123 -3.04 -4.23 27.00
C LEU A 123 -3.84 -4.43 28.31
N ASN A 124 -4.56 -3.41 28.77
CA ASN A 124 -5.45 -3.45 29.93
C ASN A 124 -6.72 -4.31 29.72
N ASN A 125 -7.06 -4.70 28.49
CA ASN A 125 -8.28 -5.48 28.21
C ASN A 125 -8.02 -6.79 27.43
N VAL A 126 -6.76 -7.27 27.41
CA VAL A 126 -6.42 -8.56 26.80
C VAL A 126 -6.37 -9.65 27.87
N ASP A 127 -7.43 -10.46 27.92
CA ASP A 127 -7.53 -11.65 28.76
C ASP A 127 -6.51 -12.72 28.29
N LEU A 128 -5.28 -12.64 28.82
CA LEU A 128 -4.15 -13.54 28.52
C LEU A 128 -4.50 -15.03 28.69
N LYS A 129 -5.56 -15.34 29.43
CA LYS A 129 -6.09 -16.71 29.61
C LYS A 129 -6.60 -17.35 28.31
N LYS A 130 -7.19 -16.57 27.38
CA LYS A 130 -7.73 -17.12 26.13
C LYS A 130 -6.64 -17.55 25.13
N LEU A 131 -5.51 -16.85 25.11
CA LEU A 131 -4.38 -17.20 24.23
C LEU A 131 -3.70 -18.50 24.66
N LYS A 132 -3.54 -18.73 25.97
CA LYS A 132 -2.95 -19.97 26.51
C LYS A 132 -3.80 -21.21 26.22
N GLN A 133 -5.14 -21.10 26.28
CA GLN A 133 -6.04 -22.22 26.02
C GLN A 133 -5.99 -22.68 24.55
N LYS A 134 -5.80 -21.76 23.60
CA LYS A 134 -5.70 -22.07 22.16
C LYS A 134 -4.41 -22.80 21.80
N TYR A 135 -3.29 -22.45 22.44
CA TYR A 135 -2.00 -23.15 22.25
C TYR A 135 -2.04 -24.58 22.80
N ASN A 136 -2.62 -24.81 23.97
CA ASN A 136 -2.73 -26.17 24.52
C ASN A 136 -3.59 -27.09 23.64
N ASN A 137 -4.66 -26.59 23.03
CA ASN A 137 -5.54 -27.41 22.19
C ASN A 137 -4.91 -27.81 20.85
N LEU A 138 -3.93 -27.03 20.36
CA LEU A 138 -3.16 -27.34 19.15
C LEU A 138 -2.13 -28.46 19.37
N ILE A 139 -1.67 -28.68 20.60
CA ILE A 139 -0.73 -29.76 20.95
C ILE A 139 -1.47 -31.11 21.02
N VAL A 140 -2.71 -31.12 21.54
CA VAL A 140 -3.52 -32.34 21.67
C VAL A 140 -3.94 -32.94 20.31
N LEU A 141 -4.05 -32.13 19.26
CA LEU A 141 -4.42 -32.61 17.92
C LEU A 141 -3.23 -33.15 17.09
N LYS A 142 -2.01 -33.06 17.62
CA LYS A 142 -0.78 -33.49 16.93
C LYS A 142 -0.08 -34.70 17.57
N THR A 143 -0.70 -35.31 18.60
CA THR A 143 -0.25 -36.57 19.21
C THR A 143 -1.32 -37.62 18.98
#